data_AF-A0A1Y3QRD5-F1
#
_entry.id   AF-A0A1Y3QRD5-F1
#
_cell.length_a   1.000
_cell.length_b   1.000
_cell.length_c   1.000
_cell.angle_alpha   90.00
_cell.angle_beta   90.00
_cell.angle_gamma   90.00
#
_symmetry.space_group_name_H-M   'P 1'
#
loop_
_entity.id
_entity.type
_entity.pdbx_description
1 polymer ?
#
loop_
_entity_poly.entity_id
_entity_poly.type
_entity_poly.pdbx_seq_one_letter_code
_entity_poly.pdbx_strand_id
1 'polypeptide(L)'
;MQSKEPEAPGFVPAEVLERDAADAVCRRCFRLRHYGDISHGPPAAAAVWDAIKHATKGAACVLLVTDAFDFEASTGIPLRDFRAARLVVAVNKVDLLPARTPAEELEHWVLERLTAAGLRQVEVHLVSARTGWGTRALWERLKEVAGHGTVAVVGVTNVGKSALLARWSRALGREGPAPTVSAVPGTTLAPLPLRLEPDGFTLLDTPGIPPQGRISDWLCPDCARRVVPDKRLNGRLWSVVPGQALLLGGFAAVTARGRVPEDTVLIAYGAQGLPLHRTRAERVSQFFQAPSGSIAAVPCRQCRARLSAEGFEEHSVTLRHAQDLVVHGLGWVSLRGGPLELTLRLPRGISWTVRPNLLGPKDRVAAQRAPLAQESAPARRTSCE
;
A
#
# COMPACT_ATOMS: atom_id res chain seq x y z
N MET A 1 -17.34 -18.06 19.59
CA MET A 1 -18.61 -18.31 18.86
C MET A 1 -19.78 -18.21 19.81
N GLN A 2 -20.92 -17.68 19.36
CA GLN A 2 -22.16 -17.55 20.14
C GLN A 2 -23.35 -17.94 19.26
N SER A 3 -24.48 -18.37 19.85
CA SER A 3 -25.69 -18.80 19.11
C SER A 3 -26.96 -18.05 19.52
N LYS A 4 -26.84 -16.96 20.29
CA LYS A 4 -27.96 -16.22 20.87
C LYS A 4 -28.38 -15.00 20.05
N GLU A 5 -27.43 -14.32 19.41
CA GLU A 5 -27.66 -13.04 18.72
C GLU A 5 -27.31 -13.13 17.24
N PRO A 6 -28.28 -13.32 16.32
CA PRO A 6 -28.04 -13.58 14.90
C PRO A 6 -27.21 -12.54 14.14
N GLU A 7 -27.25 -11.29 14.59
CA GLU A 7 -26.62 -10.12 13.96
C GLU A 7 -25.34 -9.66 14.69
N ALA A 8 -24.99 -10.29 15.81
CA ALA A 8 -23.77 -9.96 16.56
C ALA A 8 -22.54 -10.71 16.01
N PRO A 9 -21.32 -10.14 16.13
CA PRO A 9 -20.09 -10.80 15.72
C PRO A 9 -19.91 -12.19 16.35
N GLY A 10 -19.51 -13.17 15.55
CA GLY A 10 -19.26 -14.54 16.04
C GLY A 10 -20.50 -15.42 16.17
N PHE A 11 -21.67 -15.01 15.63
CA PHE A 11 -22.87 -15.83 15.56
C PHE A 11 -22.65 -17.12 14.75
N VAL A 12 -23.04 -18.26 15.31
CA VAL A 12 -23.13 -19.58 14.66
C VAL A 12 -24.44 -20.20 15.13
N PRO A 13 -25.29 -20.74 14.25
CA PRO A 13 -26.49 -21.47 14.67
C PRO A 13 -26.15 -22.58 15.69
N ALA A 14 -26.96 -22.75 16.72
CA ALA A 14 -26.70 -23.73 17.80
C ALA A 14 -26.47 -25.14 17.22
N GLU A 15 -27.26 -25.52 16.22
CA GLU A 15 -27.17 -26.79 15.49
C GLU A 15 -25.78 -27.06 14.86
N VAL A 16 -25.07 -26.01 14.44
CA VAL A 16 -23.73 -26.11 13.83
C VAL A 16 -22.65 -26.21 14.91
N LEU A 17 -22.84 -25.53 16.04
CA LEU A 17 -21.94 -25.65 17.20
C LEU A 17 -22.04 -27.04 17.85
N GLU A 18 -23.22 -27.65 17.84
CA GLU A 18 -23.46 -28.98 18.39
C GLU A 18 -22.92 -30.10 17.49
N ARG A 19 -22.89 -29.89 16.16
CA ARG A 19 -22.41 -30.89 15.20
C ARG A 19 -20.90 -30.85 14.97
N ASP A 20 -20.31 -29.67 14.72
CA ASP A 20 -18.92 -29.54 14.27
C ASP A 20 -18.23 -28.30 14.87
N ALA A 21 -18.07 -28.27 16.20
CA ALA A 21 -17.50 -27.11 16.92
C ALA A 21 -16.07 -26.74 16.47
N ALA A 22 -15.26 -27.70 16.00
CA ALA A 22 -13.87 -27.47 15.61
C ALA A 22 -13.75 -26.71 14.27
N ASP A 23 -14.69 -26.95 13.34
CA ASP A 23 -14.69 -26.36 11.99
C ASP A 23 -15.79 -25.30 11.79
N ALA A 24 -16.57 -25.01 12.85
CA ALA A 24 -17.63 -24.02 12.80
C ALA A 24 -17.09 -22.63 12.43
N VAL A 25 -17.58 -22.11 11.32
CA VAL A 25 -17.28 -20.76 10.83
C VAL A 25 -18.47 -19.85 11.16
N CYS A 26 -18.22 -18.70 11.79
CA CYS A 26 -19.31 -17.76 12.10
C CYS A 26 -20.04 -17.30 10.83
N ARG A 27 -21.34 -16.99 10.96
CA ARG A 27 -22.23 -16.60 9.85
C ARG A 27 -21.61 -15.51 8.97
N ARG A 28 -20.90 -14.54 9.57
CA ARG A 28 -20.14 -13.51 8.83
C ARG A 28 -18.99 -14.11 8.03
N CYS A 29 -18.12 -14.91 8.64
CA CYS A 29 -17.00 -15.54 7.94
C CYS A 29 -17.47 -16.52 6.86
N PHE A 30 -18.57 -17.24 7.11
CA PHE A 30 -19.21 -18.11 6.12
C PHE A 30 -19.75 -17.30 4.94
N ARG A 31 -20.50 -16.23 5.21
CA ARG A 31 -21.03 -15.35 4.15
C ARG A 31 -19.94 -14.59 3.40
N LEU A 32 -18.84 -14.21 4.06
CA LEU A 32 -17.66 -13.64 3.40
C LEU A 32 -16.98 -14.67 2.49
N ARG A 33 -16.83 -15.92 2.93
CA ARG A 33 -16.20 -17.00 2.16
C ARG A 33 -17.04 -17.43 0.95
N HIS A 34 -18.36 -17.52 1.10
CA HIS A 34 -19.24 -18.08 0.08
C HIS A 34 -19.98 -17.04 -0.77
N TYR A 35 -20.28 -15.87 -0.21
CA TYR A 35 -21.13 -14.86 -0.86
C TYR A 35 -20.46 -13.48 -0.97
N GLY A 36 -19.23 -13.31 -0.47
CA GLY A 36 -18.51 -12.02 -0.50
C GLY A 36 -19.22 -10.90 0.28
N ASP A 37 -20.08 -11.28 1.23
CA ASP A 37 -21.04 -10.37 1.86
C ASP A 37 -20.43 -9.69 3.11
N ILE A 38 -20.44 -8.36 3.10
CA ILE A 38 -19.81 -7.47 4.10
C ILE A 38 -20.84 -6.79 5.02
N SER A 39 -22.08 -7.29 5.07
CA SER A 39 -23.24 -6.69 5.75
C SER A 39 -23.07 -6.38 7.25
N HIS A 40 -21.99 -6.82 7.89
CA HIS A 40 -21.57 -6.30 9.20
C HIS A 40 -20.25 -5.57 9.00
N GLY A 41 -20.27 -4.26 9.27
CA GLY A 41 -19.13 -3.37 9.06
C GLY A 41 -17.84 -3.86 9.75
N PRO A 42 -16.68 -3.33 9.34
CA PRO A 42 -15.45 -3.58 10.09
C PRO A 42 -15.65 -3.14 11.56
N PRO A 43 -15.01 -3.82 12.51
CA PRO A 43 -15.06 -3.38 13.90
C PRO A 43 -14.47 -1.97 14.03
N ALA A 44 -14.92 -1.23 15.05
CA ALA A 44 -14.52 0.17 15.25
C ALA A 44 -12.99 0.30 15.32
N ALA A 45 -12.44 1.30 14.63
CA ALA A 45 -10.99 1.51 14.54
C ALA A 45 -10.31 1.64 15.92
N ALA A 46 -11.00 2.21 16.91
CA ALA A 46 -10.51 2.32 18.28
C ALA A 46 -10.28 0.95 18.94
N ALA A 47 -11.23 0.02 18.82
CA ALA A 47 -11.09 -1.32 19.37
C ALA A 47 -9.96 -2.12 18.70
N VAL A 48 -9.74 -1.93 17.40
CA VAL A 48 -8.58 -2.50 16.69
C VAL A 48 -7.28 -1.95 17.25
N TRP A 49 -7.21 -0.63 17.49
CA TRP A 49 -6.02 0.02 18.00
C TRP A 49 -5.70 -0.39 19.44
N ASP A 50 -6.70 -0.54 20.30
CA ASP A 50 -6.52 -1.01 21.68
C ASP A 50 -5.99 -2.44 21.73
N ALA A 51 -6.49 -3.32 20.87
CA ALA A 51 -5.98 -4.68 20.71
C ALA A 51 -4.50 -4.69 20.29
N ILE A 52 -4.09 -3.76 19.41
CA ILE A 52 -2.69 -3.61 18.97
C ILE A 52 -1.81 -3.09 20.11
N LYS A 53 -2.27 -2.08 20.86
CA LYS A 53 -1.54 -1.60 22.03
C LYS A 53 -1.33 -2.70 23.06
N HIS A 54 -2.35 -3.52 23.28
CA HIS A 54 -2.24 -4.65 24.19
C HIS A 54 -1.24 -5.70 23.68
N ALA A 55 -1.31 -6.06 22.39
CA ALA A 55 -0.41 -7.04 21.77
C ALA A 55 1.06 -6.58 21.74
N THR A 56 1.29 -5.28 21.58
CA THR A 56 2.64 -4.70 21.51
C THR A 56 3.23 -4.43 22.90
N LYS A 57 2.39 -4.36 23.94
CA LYS A 57 2.84 -4.24 25.33
C LYS A 57 3.52 -5.53 25.78
N GLY A 58 4.83 -5.45 26.06
CA GLY A 58 5.63 -6.60 26.50
C GLY A 58 6.15 -7.48 25.35
N ALA A 59 5.91 -7.11 24.10
CA ALA A 59 6.58 -7.73 22.96
C ALA A 59 8.07 -7.34 22.96
N ALA A 60 8.95 -8.30 22.67
CA ALA A 60 10.38 -8.06 22.49
C ALA A 60 10.65 -7.19 21.26
N CYS A 61 9.79 -7.30 20.24
CA CYS A 61 9.87 -6.54 19.00
C CYS A 61 8.49 -6.37 18.37
N VAL A 62 8.32 -5.30 17.60
CA VAL A 62 7.17 -5.09 16.72
C VAL A 62 7.63 -5.29 15.27
N LEU A 63 6.95 -6.18 14.55
CA LEU A 63 7.08 -6.33 13.11
C LEU A 63 5.99 -5.49 12.44
N LEU A 64 6.34 -4.34 11.87
CA LEU A 64 5.44 -3.53 11.07
C LEU A 64 5.50 -3.97 9.60
N VAL A 65 4.40 -4.52 9.09
CA VAL A 65 4.28 -4.91 7.68
C VAL A 65 3.66 -3.77 6.87
N THR A 66 4.35 -3.32 5.83
CA THR A 66 3.91 -2.26 4.92
C THR A 66 3.80 -2.77 3.47
N ASP A 67 3.04 -2.08 2.64
CA ASP A 67 2.96 -2.32 1.20
C ASP A 67 3.91 -1.38 0.44
N ALA A 68 4.79 -1.90 -0.42
CA ALA A 68 5.68 -1.08 -1.25
C ALA A 68 4.94 -0.14 -2.21
N PHE A 69 3.80 -0.58 -2.76
CA PHE A 69 2.99 0.23 -3.67
C PHE A 69 2.23 1.34 -2.93
N ASP A 70 1.64 1.00 -1.78
CA ASP A 70 0.78 1.89 -1.00
C ASP A 70 1.40 2.24 0.37
N PHE A 71 2.66 2.66 0.33
CA PHE A 71 3.48 2.87 1.53
C PHE A 71 2.94 3.96 2.45
N GLU A 72 2.46 5.09 1.91
CA GLU A 72 1.93 6.21 2.70
C GLU A 72 0.65 5.81 3.46
N ALA A 73 -0.26 5.07 2.82
CA ALA A 73 -1.42 4.52 3.50
C ALA A 73 -1.04 3.42 4.51
N SER A 74 0.02 2.65 4.22
CA SER A 74 0.54 1.62 5.14
C SER A 74 1.16 2.18 6.41
N THR A 75 1.67 3.41 6.33
CA THR A 75 2.33 4.14 7.42
C THR A 75 1.47 5.26 8.00
N GLY A 76 0.25 5.48 7.49
CA GLY A 76 -0.75 6.43 7.98
C GLY A 76 -1.39 6.06 9.32
N ILE A 77 -0.73 5.20 10.11
CA ILE A 77 -1.13 4.83 11.46
C ILE A 77 -0.33 5.68 12.47
N PRO A 78 -0.75 5.77 13.75
CA PRO A 78 0.00 6.51 14.78
C PRO A 78 1.37 5.90 15.11
N LEU A 79 2.35 6.00 14.20
CA LEU A 79 3.69 5.41 14.32
C LEU A 79 4.44 5.82 15.59
N ARG A 80 4.09 6.99 16.16
CA ARG A 80 4.62 7.47 17.44
C ARG A 80 4.42 6.47 18.58
N ASP A 81 3.35 5.68 18.55
CA ASP A 81 3.03 4.70 19.58
C ASP A 81 4.02 3.52 19.58
N PHE A 82 4.83 3.37 18.51
CA PHE A 82 5.87 2.36 18.39
C PHE A 82 7.30 2.88 18.61
N ARG A 83 7.50 4.17 18.93
CA ARG A 83 8.84 4.78 19.06
C ARG A 83 9.72 4.16 20.14
N ALA A 84 9.12 3.64 21.21
CA ALA A 84 9.83 3.00 22.31
C ALA A 84 10.04 1.49 22.09
N ALA A 85 9.38 0.91 21.08
CA ALA A 85 9.51 -0.50 20.76
C ALA A 85 10.71 -0.69 19.83
N ARG A 86 11.35 -1.87 19.92
CA ARG A 86 12.26 -2.32 18.87
C ARG A 86 11.44 -2.64 17.63
N LEU A 87 11.67 -1.89 16.54
CA LEU A 87 10.84 -1.94 15.34
C LEU A 87 11.61 -2.57 14.16
N VAL A 88 11.06 -3.65 13.63
CA VAL A 88 11.45 -4.24 12.35
C VAL A 88 10.35 -3.94 11.34
N VAL A 89 10.69 -3.37 10.19
CA VAL A 89 9.74 -2.98 9.14
C VAL A 89 9.90 -3.92 7.95
N ALA A 90 8.86 -4.67 7.64
CA ALA A 90 8.80 -5.50 6.44
C ALA A 90 8.05 -4.77 5.32
N VAL A 91 8.78 -4.35 4.29
CA VAL A 91 8.22 -3.74 3.09
C VAL A 91 7.84 -4.86 2.14
N ASN A 92 6.56 -5.21 2.12
CA ASN A 92 6.05 -6.33 1.34
C ASN A 92 5.66 -5.91 -0.09
N LYS A 93 5.44 -6.92 -0.94
CA LYS A 93 5.03 -6.77 -2.35
C LYS A 93 6.09 -6.08 -3.23
N VAL A 94 7.36 -6.17 -2.87
CA VAL A 94 8.46 -5.60 -3.69
C VAL A 94 8.56 -6.24 -5.07
N ASP A 95 7.99 -7.44 -5.24
CA ASP A 95 7.86 -8.11 -6.53
C ASP A 95 6.93 -7.38 -7.51
N LEU A 96 6.11 -6.44 -7.03
CA LEU A 96 5.28 -5.57 -7.87
C LEU A 96 6.06 -4.37 -8.40
N LEU A 97 7.22 -4.03 -7.85
CA LEU A 97 8.01 -2.91 -8.34
C LEU A 97 8.71 -3.28 -9.67
N PRO A 98 9.02 -2.30 -10.53
CA PRO A 98 9.77 -2.55 -11.76
C PRO A 98 11.14 -3.19 -11.46
N ALA A 99 11.55 -4.16 -12.28
CA ALA A 99 12.78 -4.94 -12.06
C ALA A 99 14.08 -4.13 -12.00
N ARG A 100 14.08 -2.90 -12.53
CA ARG A 100 15.23 -1.99 -12.53
C ARG A 100 15.36 -1.16 -11.25
N THR A 101 14.47 -1.34 -10.28
CA THR A 101 14.52 -0.62 -8.99
C THR A 101 15.53 -1.35 -8.10
N PRO A 102 16.71 -0.78 -7.81
CA PRO A 102 17.67 -1.42 -6.91
C PRO A 102 17.09 -1.55 -5.50
N ALA A 103 17.34 -2.69 -4.85
CA ALA A 103 16.89 -2.93 -3.48
C ALA A 103 17.40 -1.87 -2.51
N GLU A 104 18.67 -1.47 -2.65
CA GLU A 104 19.31 -0.45 -1.82
C GLU A 104 18.64 0.93 -1.95
N GLU A 105 18.24 1.32 -3.17
CA GLU A 105 17.52 2.58 -3.41
C GLU A 105 16.17 2.59 -2.69
N LEU A 106 15.44 1.46 -2.76
CA LEU A 106 14.15 1.31 -2.09
C LEU A 106 14.30 1.31 -0.56
N GLU A 107 15.28 0.58 -0.03
CA GLU A 107 15.56 0.53 1.39
C GLU A 107 15.90 1.91 1.93
N HIS A 108 16.82 2.62 1.26
CA HIS A 108 17.19 3.98 1.61
C HIS A 108 15.99 4.92 1.56
N TRP A 109 15.17 4.86 0.51
CA TRP A 109 13.95 5.66 0.41
C TRP A 109 13.00 5.38 1.58
N VAL A 110 12.77 4.12 1.94
CA VAL A 110 11.90 3.75 3.06
C VAL A 110 12.46 4.27 4.38
N LEU A 111 13.77 4.14 4.62
CA LEU A 111 14.44 4.67 5.80
C LEU A 111 14.27 6.18 5.92
N GLU A 112 14.44 6.93 4.83
CA GLU A 112 14.21 8.38 4.80
C GLU A 112 12.76 8.71 5.20
N ARG A 113 11.78 7.98 4.65
CA ARG A 113 10.35 8.20 4.97
C ARG A 113 10.03 7.90 6.44
N LEU A 114 10.51 6.78 6.97
CA LEU A 114 10.29 6.40 8.37
C LEU A 114 10.99 7.36 9.34
N THR A 115 12.18 7.83 8.99
CA THR A 115 12.92 8.84 9.75
C THR A 115 12.16 10.17 9.78
N ALA A 116 11.61 10.59 8.64
CA ALA A 116 10.76 11.78 8.56
C ALA A 116 9.46 11.64 9.39
N ALA A 117 8.94 10.42 9.55
CA ALA A 117 7.82 10.12 10.46
C ALA A 117 8.24 10.05 11.95
N GLY A 118 9.53 10.24 12.25
CA GLY A 118 10.08 10.29 13.60
C GLY A 118 10.44 8.93 14.19
N LEU A 119 10.69 7.92 13.36
CA LEU A 119 11.22 6.62 13.78
C LEU A 119 12.74 6.61 13.52
N ARG A 120 13.57 6.52 14.57
CA ARG A 120 15.04 6.71 14.47
C ARG A 120 15.88 5.44 14.63
N GLN A 121 15.26 4.27 14.81
CA GLN A 121 15.93 2.97 14.96
C GLN A 121 15.06 1.88 14.32
N VAL A 122 15.06 1.84 12.99
CA VAL A 122 14.23 0.90 12.21
C VAL A 122 15.11 0.04 11.33
N GLU A 123 14.86 -1.26 11.37
CA GLU A 123 15.49 -2.23 10.47
C GLU A 123 14.50 -2.51 9.33
N VAL A 124 14.90 -2.25 8.09
CA VAL A 124 14.03 -2.40 6.92
C VAL A 124 14.36 -3.70 6.21
N HIS A 125 13.34 -4.52 5.98
CA HIS A 125 13.46 -5.76 5.23
C HIS A 125 12.50 -5.73 4.05
N LEU A 126 13.06 -5.77 2.85
CA LEU A 126 12.30 -5.91 1.63
C LEU A 126 11.86 -7.37 1.49
N VAL A 127 10.56 -7.60 1.28
CA VAL A 127 10.01 -8.95 1.16
C VAL A 127 8.94 -9.07 0.08
N SER A 128 8.74 -10.31 -0.37
CA SER A 128 7.59 -10.70 -1.16
C SER A 128 6.97 -11.93 -0.53
N ALA A 129 5.90 -11.75 0.23
CA ALA A 129 5.12 -12.88 0.76
C ALA A 129 4.57 -13.77 -0.36
N ARG A 130 4.36 -13.22 -1.56
CA ARG A 130 3.90 -13.98 -2.73
C ARG A 130 4.98 -14.94 -3.24
N THR A 131 6.18 -14.43 -3.52
CA THR A 131 7.27 -15.23 -4.13
C THR A 131 8.12 -15.96 -3.08
N GLY A 132 8.11 -15.51 -1.83
CA GLY A 132 8.99 -15.96 -0.76
C GLY A 132 10.34 -15.24 -0.69
N TRP A 133 10.61 -14.32 -1.63
CA TRP A 133 11.84 -13.54 -1.61
C TRP A 133 11.95 -12.68 -0.33
N GLY A 134 13.12 -12.68 0.30
CA GLY A 134 13.41 -11.93 1.53
C GLY A 134 12.77 -12.49 2.81
N THR A 135 11.76 -13.36 2.73
CA THR A 135 10.99 -13.78 3.92
C THR A 135 11.78 -14.67 4.88
N ARG A 136 12.78 -15.41 4.38
CA ARG A 136 13.69 -16.21 5.23
C ARG A 136 14.66 -15.32 5.99
N ALA A 137 15.28 -14.35 5.32
CA ALA A 137 16.19 -13.41 5.98
C ALA A 137 15.46 -12.59 7.07
N LEU A 138 14.22 -12.15 6.79
CA LEU A 138 13.38 -11.53 7.80
C LEU A 138 13.08 -12.47 8.99
N TRP A 139 12.80 -13.75 8.73
CA TRP A 139 12.56 -14.74 9.79
C TRP A 139 13.76 -14.88 10.73
N GLU A 140 14.95 -15.10 10.18
CA GLU A 140 16.19 -15.21 10.98
C GLU A 140 16.43 -13.93 11.79
N ARG A 141 16.18 -12.77 11.17
CA ARG A 141 16.37 -11.51 11.89
C ARG A 141 15.40 -11.34 13.05
N LEU A 142 14.14 -11.72 12.87
CA LEU A 142 13.15 -11.70 13.94
C LEU A 142 13.51 -12.67 15.07
N LYS A 143 14.04 -13.84 14.73
CA LYS A 143 14.54 -14.83 15.70
C LYS A 143 15.67 -14.24 16.55
N GLU A 144 16.67 -13.63 15.91
CA GLU A 144 17.78 -12.97 16.62
C GLU A 144 17.30 -11.84 17.54
N VAL A 145 16.41 -10.99 17.01
CA VAL A 145 15.89 -9.83 17.72
C VAL A 145 14.97 -10.20 18.88
N ALA A 146 14.13 -11.21 18.69
CA ALA A 146 13.19 -11.65 19.71
C ALA A 146 13.84 -12.56 20.76
N GLY A 147 14.86 -13.33 20.40
CA GLY A 147 15.43 -14.38 21.24
C GLY A 147 14.36 -15.41 21.61
N HIS A 148 13.92 -15.40 22.86
CA HIS A 148 12.79 -16.22 23.35
C HIS A 148 11.49 -15.43 23.58
N GLY A 149 11.47 -14.16 23.18
CA GLY A 149 10.37 -13.25 23.40
C GLY A 149 9.23 -13.36 22.38
N THR A 150 8.33 -12.39 22.43
CA THR A 150 7.19 -12.27 21.50
C THR A 150 7.44 -11.17 20.47
N VAL A 151 7.10 -11.43 19.21
CA VAL A 151 7.05 -10.44 18.14
C VAL A 151 5.60 -10.13 17.81
N ALA A 152 5.17 -8.90 18.03
CA ALA A 152 3.83 -8.45 17.63
C ALA A 152 3.84 -8.04 16.15
N VAL A 153 3.00 -8.66 15.33
CA VAL A 153 2.91 -8.39 13.89
C VAL A 153 1.77 -7.42 13.61
N VAL A 154 2.13 -6.20 13.21
CA VAL A 154 1.21 -5.07 13.02
C VAL A 154 1.21 -4.63 11.56
N GLY A 155 0.07 -4.16 11.06
CA GLY A 155 -0.03 -3.55 9.74
C GLY A 155 -1.46 -3.16 9.40
N VAL A 156 -1.62 -2.28 8.42
CA VAL A 156 -2.95 -1.96 7.89
C VAL A 156 -3.53 -3.15 7.10
N THR A 157 -4.82 -3.14 6.82
CA THR A 157 -5.44 -4.16 5.96
C THR A 157 -4.78 -4.17 4.58
N ASN A 158 -4.77 -5.33 3.93
CA ASN A 158 -4.26 -5.53 2.57
C ASN A 158 -2.75 -5.31 2.34
N VAL A 159 -1.92 -5.09 3.37
CA VAL A 159 -0.44 -5.04 3.23
C VAL A 159 0.20 -6.40 2.97
N GLY A 160 -0.53 -7.48 3.25
CA GLY A 160 -0.06 -8.86 3.08
C GLY A 160 0.49 -9.53 4.34
N LYS A 161 0.17 -9.01 5.52
CA LYS A 161 0.44 -9.63 6.84
C LYS A 161 0.04 -11.11 6.88
N SER A 162 -1.22 -11.43 6.55
CA SER A 162 -1.71 -12.82 6.54
C SER A 162 -1.00 -13.71 5.52
N ALA A 163 -0.58 -13.15 4.37
CA ALA A 163 0.17 -13.90 3.36
C ALA A 163 1.58 -14.26 3.86
N LEU A 164 2.23 -13.35 4.59
CA LEU A 164 3.54 -13.58 5.20
C LEU A 164 3.46 -14.65 6.30
N LEU A 165 2.48 -14.56 7.20
CA LEU A 165 2.25 -15.56 8.25
C LEU A 165 1.91 -16.94 7.67
N ALA A 166 1.04 -17.00 6.65
CA ALA A 166 0.72 -18.24 5.96
C ALA A 166 1.95 -18.88 5.32
N ARG A 167 2.85 -18.07 4.76
CA ARG A 167 4.10 -18.55 4.17
C ARG A 167 5.01 -19.17 5.21
N TRP A 168 5.23 -18.51 6.34
CA TRP A 168 6.05 -19.08 7.42
C TRP A 168 5.41 -20.33 8.01
N SER A 169 4.09 -20.33 8.26
CA SER A 169 3.39 -21.53 8.74
C SER A 169 3.61 -22.76 7.85
N ARG A 170 3.52 -22.60 6.52
CA ARG A 170 3.79 -23.68 5.56
C ARG A 170 5.26 -24.11 5.57
N ALA A 171 6.19 -23.16 5.66
CA ALA A 171 7.62 -23.47 5.69
C ALA A 171 8.02 -24.29 6.94
N LEU A 172 7.23 -24.18 8.01
CA LEU A 172 7.42 -24.90 9.27
C LEU A 172 6.68 -26.26 9.30
N GLY A 173 6.10 -26.71 8.18
CA GLY A 173 5.38 -27.99 8.12
C GLY A 173 4.06 -28.01 8.90
N ARG A 174 3.51 -26.86 9.29
CA ARG A 174 2.21 -26.78 9.95
C ARG A 174 1.12 -26.69 8.89
N GLU A 175 0.47 -27.83 8.62
CA GLU A 175 -0.74 -27.89 7.80
C GLU A 175 -1.96 -27.46 8.64
N GLY A 176 -2.67 -26.47 8.15
CA GLY A 176 -3.84 -25.87 8.79
C GLY A 176 -4.19 -24.55 8.10
N PRO A 177 -5.44 -24.08 8.17
CA PRO A 177 -5.82 -22.84 7.52
C PRO A 177 -4.91 -21.71 7.99
N ALA A 178 -4.29 -21.00 7.03
CA ALA A 178 -3.68 -19.70 7.26
C ALA A 178 -4.61 -18.88 8.17
N PRO A 179 -4.10 -18.14 9.18
CA PRO A 179 -4.93 -17.53 10.21
C PRO A 179 -6.08 -16.75 9.56
N THR A 180 -7.25 -17.38 9.60
CA THR A 180 -8.48 -16.89 9.02
C THR A 180 -9.49 -16.94 10.13
N VAL A 181 -9.50 -15.86 10.92
CA VAL A 181 -10.58 -15.41 11.79
C VAL A 181 -11.30 -16.58 12.50
N SER A 182 -10.68 -17.19 13.51
CA SER A 182 -11.39 -18.11 14.40
C SER A 182 -11.87 -17.37 15.64
N ALA A 183 -13.13 -17.58 15.99
CA ALA A 183 -13.88 -16.70 16.87
C ALA A 183 -13.80 -17.16 18.33
N VAL A 184 -13.05 -16.46 19.17
CA VAL A 184 -13.19 -16.60 20.63
C VAL A 184 -14.59 -16.10 21.03
N PRO A 185 -15.41 -16.91 21.75
CA PRO A 185 -16.70 -16.47 22.28
C PRO A 185 -16.57 -15.23 23.18
N GLY A 186 -17.40 -14.21 22.96
CA GLY A 186 -17.68 -13.18 23.97
C GLY A 186 -16.66 -12.06 24.17
N THR A 187 -15.65 -11.89 23.31
CA THR A 187 -14.71 -10.77 23.43
C THR A 187 -14.63 -9.89 22.18
N THR A 188 -14.74 -8.60 22.42
CA THR A 188 -14.38 -7.51 21.51
C THR A 188 -12.95 -7.75 21.00
N LEU A 189 -12.76 -8.05 19.70
CA LEU A 189 -11.47 -8.02 19.00
C LEU A 189 -10.25 -8.50 19.81
N ALA A 190 -10.29 -9.70 20.36
CA ALA A 190 -9.07 -10.28 20.92
C ALA A 190 -8.06 -10.56 19.78
N PRO A 191 -6.78 -10.14 19.87
CA PRO A 191 -5.73 -10.62 18.99
C PRO A 191 -5.71 -12.14 19.03
N LEU A 192 -5.80 -12.81 17.89
CA LEU A 192 -5.61 -14.25 17.84
C LEU A 192 -4.11 -14.54 17.92
N PRO A 193 -3.61 -15.20 18.98
CA PRO A 193 -2.22 -15.59 19.02
C PRO A 193 -2.02 -16.76 18.05
N LEU A 194 -1.54 -16.46 16.83
CA LEU A 194 -0.86 -17.47 16.04
C LEU A 194 0.52 -17.71 16.64
N ARG A 195 0.58 -18.50 17.72
CA ARG A 195 1.85 -18.93 18.30
C ARG A 195 2.57 -19.88 17.35
N LEU A 196 3.39 -19.30 16.48
CA LEU A 196 4.44 -20.01 15.79
C LEU A 196 5.64 -20.05 16.76
N GLU A 197 5.86 -21.20 17.40
CA GLU A 197 7.00 -21.47 18.29
C GLU A 197 8.02 -22.45 17.66
N PRO A 198 8.47 -22.28 16.40
CA PRO A 198 9.37 -23.26 15.77
C PRO A 198 10.84 -23.10 16.21
N ASP A 199 11.20 -21.97 16.81
CA ASP A 199 12.59 -21.51 16.93
C ASP A 199 12.89 -20.84 18.28
N GLY A 200 11.99 -20.98 19.25
CA GLY A 200 12.14 -20.43 20.59
C GLY A 200 11.49 -19.07 20.84
N PHE A 201 10.98 -18.37 19.82
CA PHE A 201 10.21 -17.12 19.95
C PHE A 201 8.75 -17.30 19.51
N THR A 202 7.87 -16.36 19.90
CA THR A 202 6.43 -16.38 19.58
C THR A 202 6.06 -15.26 18.61
N LEU A 203 5.35 -15.56 17.53
CA LEU A 203 4.65 -14.54 16.72
C LEU A 203 3.26 -14.26 17.30
N LEU A 204 2.87 -13.00 17.39
CA LEU A 204 1.53 -12.57 17.81
C LEU A 204 0.87 -11.80 16.67
N ASP A 205 -0.15 -12.39 16.04
CA ASP A 205 -0.88 -11.74 14.96
C ASP A 205 -1.88 -10.72 15.51
N THR A 206 -1.80 -9.47 15.07
CA THR A 206 -2.81 -8.46 15.42
C THR A 206 -3.87 -8.32 14.33
N PRO A 207 -5.09 -7.87 14.66
CA PRO A 207 -6.06 -7.47 13.64
C PRO A 207 -5.45 -6.40 12.71
N GLY A 208 -5.82 -6.45 11.41
CA GLY A 208 -5.37 -5.46 10.45
C GLY A 208 -6.08 -4.12 10.65
N ILE A 209 -5.33 -3.02 10.64
CA ILE A 209 -5.88 -1.66 10.83
C ILE A 209 -6.55 -1.20 9.53
N PRO A 210 -7.84 -0.85 9.50
CA PRO A 210 -8.44 -0.25 8.32
C PRO A 210 -7.81 1.14 8.09
N PRO A 211 -7.12 1.39 6.97
CA PRO A 211 -6.51 2.68 6.70
C PRO A 211 -7.57 3.74 6.39
N GLN A 212 -7.25 4.99 6.70
CA GLN A 212 -8.14 6.12 6.44
C GLN A 212 -7.90 6.69 5.03
N GLY A 213 -8.97 7.00 4.33
CA GLY A 213 -8.92 7.66 3.01
C GLY A 213 -8.29 6.84 1.89
N ARG A 214 -8.14 5.51 2.05
CA ARG A 214 -7.70 4.62 0.98
C ARG A 214 -8.85 4.32 0.02
N ILE A 215 -8.71 4.66 -1.25
CA ILE A 215 -9.81 4.56 -2.21
C ILE A 215 -10.29 3.12 -2.42
N SER A 216 -9.39 2.13 -2.42
CA SER A 216 -9.74 0.72 -2.65
C SER A 216 -10.74 0.19 -1.64
N ASP A 217 -10.77 0.77 -0.44
CA ASP A 217 -11.60 0.31 0.68
C ASP A 217 -13.04 0.84 0.58
N TRP A 218 -13.28 1.80 -0.32
CA TRP A 218 -14.60 2.38 -0.60
C TRP A 218 -15.32 1.63 -1.73
N LEU A 219 -14.62 0.74 -2.42
CA LEU A 219 -15.09 0.04 -3.62
C LEU A 219 -15.66 -1.33 -3.28
N CYS A 220 -16.49 -1.85 -4.19
CA CYS A 220 -16.85 -3.25 -4.18
C CYS A 220 -15.61 -4.12 -4.47
N PRO A 221 -15.62 -5.41 -4.07
CA PRO A 221 -14.48 -6.31 -4.24
C PRO A 221 -13.92 -6.36 -5.67
N ASP A 222 -14.79 -6.35 -6.68
CA ASP A 222 -14.37 -6.40 -8.09
C ASP A 222 -13.62 -5.15 -8.53
N CYS A 223 -14.10 -3.97 -8.12
CA CYS A 223 -13.42 -2.72 -8.43
C CYS A 223 -12.11 -2.57 -7.64
N ALA A 224 -12.11 -2.97 -6.36
CA ALA A 224 -10.91 -2.97 -5.53
C ALA A 224 -9.80 -3.85 -6.15
N ARG A 225 -10.14 -5.06 -6.63
CA ARG A 225 -9.19 -5.96 -7.32
C ARG A 225 -8.58 -5.36 -8.60
N ARG A 226 -9.28 -4.44 -9.28
CA ARG A 226 -8.78 -3.79 -10.50
C ARG A 226 -7.78 -2.67 -10.22
N VAL A 227 -7.90 -2.01 -9.07
CA VAL A 227 -7.07 -0.85 -8.68
C VAL A 227 -5.93 -1.21 -7.74
N VAL A 228 -5.93 -2.42 -7.17
CA VAL A 228 -4.81 -2.97 -6.40
C VAL A 228 -3.92 -3.81 -7.33
N PRO A 229 -2.61 -3.55 -7.43
CA PRO A 229 -1.73 -4.28 -8.33
C PRO A 229 -1.50 -5.72 -7.88
N ASP A 230 -1.54 -6.64 -8.83
CA ASP A 230 -1.21 -8.07 -8.67
C ASP A 230 -0.02 -8.50 -9.56
N LYS A 231 0.39 -7.64 -10.49
CA LYS A 231 1.54 -7.83 -11.39
C LYS A 231 2.50 -6.66 -11.26
N ARG A 232 3.71 -6.83 -11.83
CA ARG A 232 4.71 -5.76 -11.88
C ARG A 232 4.10 -4.48 -12.48
N LEU A 233 4.37 -3.37 -11.80
CA LEU A 233 3.96 -2.04 -12.20
C LEU A 233 4.71 -1.63 -13.45
N ASN A 234 3.99 -1.02 -14.37
CA ASN A 234 4.55 -0.41 -15.57
C ASN A 234 4.24 1.08 -15.53
N GLY A 235 5.28 1.91 -15.47
CA GLY A 235 5.14 3.35 -15.55
C GLY A 235 4.68 3.74 -16.96
N ARG A 236 3.63 4.56 -17.06
CA ARG A 236 3.18 5.14 -18.33
C ARG A 236 3.65 6.58 -18.40
N LEU A 237 4.51 6.86 -19.37
CA LEU A 237 5.00 8.21 -19.63
C LEU A 237 3.91 9.06 -20.26
N TRP A 238 3.72 10.26 -19.72
CA TRP A 238 2.78 11.26 -20.18
C TRP A 238 3.51 12.58 -20.38
N SER A 239 3.66 12.98 -21.64
CA SER A 239 4.11 14.33 -21.99
C SER A 239 3.03 15.33 -21.62
N VAL A 240 3.38 16.28 -20.75
CA VAL A 240 2.45 17.29 -20.25
C VAL A 240 2.23 18.33 -21.34
N VAL A 241 0.97 18.57 -21.70
CA VAL A 241 0.59 19.65 -22.62
C VAL A 241 -0.39 20.57 -21.90
N PRO A 242 -0.22 21.91 -22.00
CA PRO A 242 -1.15 22.86 -21.41
C PRO A 242 -2.61 22.56 -21.79
N GLY A 243 -3.53 22.74 -20.84
CA GLY A 243 -4.96 22.50 -21.06
C GLY A 243 -5.36 21.02 -21.09
N GLN A 244 -4.50 20.10 -20.65
CA GLN A 244 -4.82 18.68 -20.60
C GLN A 244 -4.81 18.10 -19.18
N ALA A 245 -5.50 16.97 -19.07
CA ALA A 245 -5.63 16.20 -17.86
C ALA A 245 -5.33 14.73 -18.10
N LEU A 246 -4.76 14.09 -17.10
CA LEU A 246 -4.63 12.65 -16.98
C LEU A 246 -5.69 12.14 -16.00
N LEU A 247 -6.58 11.28 -16.48
CA LEU A 247 -7.54 10.57 -15.66
C LEU A 247 -6.94 9.25 -15.17
N LEU A 248 -7.10 8.99 -13.88
CA LEU A 248 -6.78 7.73 -13.22
C LEU A 248 -8.10 7.01 -12.94
N GLY A 249 -8.58 6.24 -13.91
CA GLY A 249 -9.92 5.70 -13.95
C GLY A 249 -10.99 6.80 -13.86
N GLY A 250 -12.19 6.43 -13.43
CA GLY A 250 -13.21 7.38 -13.00
C GLY A 250 -13.05 7.82 -11.54
N PHE A 251 -11.82 7.81 -11.02
CA PHE A 251 -11.52 8.11 -9.61
C PHE A 251 -10.87 9.46 -9.43
N ALA A 252 -9.80 9.74 -10.18
CA ALA A 252 -9.04 10.98 -10.01
C ALA A 252 -8.65 11.59 -11.35
N ALA A 253 -8.44 12.91 -11.36
CA ALA A 253 -7.89 13.63 -12.49
C ALA A 253 -6.75 14.53 -12.04
N VAL A 254 -5.64 14.48 -12.77
CA VAL A 254 -4.50 15.37 -12.59
C VAL A 254 -4.44 16.29 -13.80
N THR A 255 -4.70 17.57 -13.59
CA THR A 255 -4.78 18.58 -14.67
C THR A 255 -3.60 19.53 -14.55
N ALA A 256 -2.83 19.71 -15.64
CA ALA A 256 -1.76 20.69 -15.66
C ALA A 256 -2.32 22.11 -15.75
N ARG A 257 -1.78 23.01 -14.92
CA ARG A 257 -2.14 24.43 -14.87
C ARG A 257 -0.94 25.30 -15.20
N GLY A 258 -1.21 26.54 -15.60
CA GLY A 258 -0.20 27.54 -15.89
C GLY A 258 0.76 27.14 -17.01
N ARG A 259 2.01 27.59 -16.89
CA ARG A 259 3.09 27.29 -17.83
C ARG A 259 3.66 25.90 -17.53
N VAL A 260 3.76 25.07 -18.56
CA VAL A 260 4.46 23.78 -18.50
C VAL A 260 5.91 24.02 -18.93
N PRO A 261 6.92 23.79 -18.06
CA PRO A 261 8.33 23.90 -18.45
C PRO A 261 8.70 22.88 -19.53
N GLU A 262 9.73 23.20 -20.32
CA GLU A 262 10.31 22.26 -21.30
C GLU A 262 10.78 20.97 -20.61
N ASP A 263 10.77 19.86 -21.35
CA ASP A 263 11.13 18.51 -20.89
C ASP A 263 10.35 17.99 -19.67
N THR A 264 9.21 18.60 -19.36
CA THR A 264 8.34 18.16 -18.27
C THR A 264 7.53 16.94 -18.69
N VAL A 265 7.74 15.83 -17.98
CA VAL A 265 6.96 14.60 -18.15
C VAL A 265 6.43 14.12 -16.81
N LEU A 266 5.22 13.59 -16.82
CA LEU A 266 4.73 12.78 -15.72
C LEU A 266 4.85 11.30 -16.06
N ILE A 267 5.11 10.50 -15.05
CA ILE A 267 5.09 9.04 -15.15
C ILE A 267 4.02 8.53 -14.20
N ALA A 268 2.96 7.94 -14.74
CA ALA A 268 1.86 7.42 -13.96
C ALA A 268 2.08 5.94 -13.63
N TYR A 269 1.94 5.59 -12.36
CA TYR A 269 2.02 4.24 -11.84
C TYR A 269 0.69 3.87 -11.17
N GLY A 270 0.17 2.71 -11.52
CA GLY A 270 -1.08 2.18 -10.98
C GLY A 270 -1.25 0.72 -11.35
N ALA A 271 -2.30 0.09 -10.81
CA ALA A 271 -2.63 -1.30 -11.12
C ALA A 271 -2.98 -1.49 -12.61
N GLN A 272 -2.83 -2.73 -13.09
CA GLN A 272 -3.02 -3.09 -14.49
C GLN A 272 -4.48 -2.88 -14.94
N GLY A 273 -5.42 -3.03 -14.00
CA GLY A 273 -6.84 -2.77 -14.22
C GLY A 273 -7.26 -1.31 -14.10
N LEU A 274 -6.35 -0.39 -13.73
CA LEU A 274 -6.64 1.04 -13.64
C LEU A 274 -6.46 1.71 -15.02
N PRO A 275 -7.54 2.20 -15.67
CA PRO A 275 -7.41 2.88 -16.94
C PRO A 275 -6.72 4.23 -16.75
N LEU A 276 -5.66 4.48 -17.52
CA LEU A 276 -5.01 5.79 -17.59
C LEU A 276 -5.40 6.45 -18.91
N HIS A 277 -6.10 7.59 -18.84
CA HIS A 277 -6.66 8.25 -20.03
C HIS A 277 -6.31 9.73 -20.07
N ARG A 278 -5.78 10.18 -21.22
CA ARG A 278 -5.48 11.57 -21.48
C ARG A 278 -6.68 12.27 -22.12
N THR A 279 -7.05 13.43 -21.61
CA THR A 279 -8.15 14.25 -22.14
C THR A 279 -7.85 15.75 -22.04
N ARG A 280 -8.73 16.58 -22.60
CA ARG A 280 -8.70 18.04 -22.40
C ARG A 280 -9.26 18.37 -21.02
N ALA A 281 -8.69 19.36 -20.34
CA ALA A 281 -9.07 19.79 -19.00
C ALA A 281 -10.58 20.11 -18.90
N GLU A 282 -11.13 20.76 -19.92
CA GLU A 282 -12.55 21.14 -20.03
C GLU A 282 -13.49 19.92 -20.02
N ARG A 283 -13.01 18.75 -20.49
CA ARG A 283 -13.81 17.51 -20.55
C ARG A 283 -13.76 16.71 -19.26
N VAL A 284 -12.93 17.07 -18.29
CA VAL A 284 -12.79 16.32 -17.02
C VAL A 284 -14.16 16.18 -16.35
N SER A 285 -14.88 17.29 -16.15
CA SER A 285 -16.22 17.25 -15.53
C SER A 285 -17.20 16.34 -16.28
N GLN A 286 -17.17 16.36 -17.62
CA GLN A 286 -17.99 15.49 -18.46
C GLN A 286 -17.69 14.00 -18.19
N PHE A 287 -16.41 13.63 -18.09
CA PHE A 287 -16.01 12.24 -17.82
C PHE A 287 -16.45 11.73 -16.45
N PHE A 288 -16.57 12.58 -15.44
CA PHE A 288 -17.07 12.16 -14.11
C PHE A 288 -18.60 12.10 -14.05
N GLN A 289 -19.31 12.92 -14.82
CA GLN A 289 -20.77 12.91 -14.89
C GLN A 289 -21.31 11.78 -15.79
N ALA A 290 -20.73 11.65 -16.99
CA ALA A 290 -21.13 10.69 -18.01
C ALA A 290 -19.88 9.99 -18.59
N PRO A 291 -19.24 9.10 -17.82
CA PRO A 291 -18.03 8.43 -18.28
C PRO A 291 -18.33 7.53 -19.49
N SER A 292 -17.39 7.49 -20.41
CA SER A 292 -17.42 6.68 -21.62
C SER A 292 -16.16 5.82 -21.75
N GLY A 293 -16.22 4.81 -22.61
CA GLY A 293 -15.08 3.92 -22.91
C GLY A 293 -14.53 3.22 -21.67
N SER A 294 -13.20 3.12 -21.58
CA SER A 294 -12.52 2.41 -20.48
C SER A 294 -12.69 3.09 -19.12
N ILE A 295 -12.89 4.41 -19.08
CA ILE A 295 -13.14 5.17 -17.84
C ILE A 295 -14.50 4.80 -17.24
N ALA A 296 -15.48 4.45 -18.06
CA ALA A 296 -16.76 3.93 -17.60
C ALA A 296 -16.69 2.52 -17.00
N ALA A 297 -15.60 1.79 -17.20
CA ALA A 297 -15.46 0.42 -16.70
C ALA A 297 -14.96 0.36 -15.24
N VAL A 298 -14.22 1.37 -14.79
CA VAL A 298 -13.62 1.39 -13.44
C VAL A 298 -13.67 2.82 -12.87
N PRO A 299 -14.50 3.09 -11.84
CA PRO A 299 -15.34 2.15 -11.08
C PRO A 299 -16.58 1.65 -11.84
N CYS A 300 -17.17 0.55 -11.38
CA CYS A 300 -18.47 0.06 -11.83
C CYS A 300 -19.59 1.06 -11.49
N ARG A 301 -20.79 0.89 -12.07
CA ARG A 301 -21.92 1.82 -11.89
C ARG A 301 -22.27 2.07 -10.42
N GLN A 302 -22.32 1.04 -9.59
CA GLN A 302 -22.68 1.16 -8.17
C GLN A 302 -21.61 1.91 -7.37
N CYS A 303 -20.33 1.55 -7.55
CA CYS A 303 -19.22 2.24 -6.90
C CYS A 303 -19.15 3.71 -7.32
N ARG A 304 -19.40 3.99 -8.61
CA ARG A 304 -19.47 5.36 -9.11
C ARG A 304 -20.58 6.16 -8.44
N ALA A 305 -21.80 5.61 -8.37
CA ALA A 305 -22.91 6.28 -7.71
C ALA A 305 -22.59 6.62 -6.26
N ARG A 306 -21.95 5.69 -5.53
CA ARG A 306 -21.47 5.92 -4.16
C ARG A 306 -20.45 7.06 -4.07
N LEU A 307 -19.41 7.04 -4.92
CA LEU A 307 -18.40 8.09 -4.93
C LEU A 307 -18.99 9.46 -5.32
N SER A 308 -19.91 9.49 -6.28
CA SER A 308 -20.59 10.71 -6.70
C SER A 308 -21.50 11.29 -5.60
N ALA A 309 -22.11 10.44 -4.77
CA ALA A 309 -22.94 10.88 -3.64
C ALA A 309 -22.11 11.60 -2.57
N GLU A 310 -20.89 11.13 -2.31
CA GLU A 310 -19.93 11.79 -1.40
C GLU A 310 -19.39 13.11 -2.00
N GLY A 311 -19.36 13.18 -3.33
CA GLY A 311 -18.89 14.34 -4.08
C GLY A 311 -17.37 14.32 -4.32
N PHE A 312 -16.93 15.28 -5.14
CA PHE A 312 -15.53 15.45 -5.50
C PHE A 312 -15.00 16.79 -5.01
N GLU A 313 -13.70 16.85 -4.77
CA GLU A 313 -12.96 18.04 -4.40
C GLU A 313 -11.75 18.22 -5.31
N GLU A 314 -11.31 19.47 -5.42
CA GLU A 314 -10.15 19.86 -6.21
C GLU A 314 -9.10 20.48 -5.30
N HIS A 315 -7.86 20.03 -5.44
CA HIS A 315 -6.71 20.49 -4.68
C HIS A 315 -5.68 21.07 -5.65
N SER A 316 -5.15 22.24 -5.33
CA SER A 316 -4.01 22.80 -6.05
C SER A 316 -2.72 22.28 -5.44
N VAL A 317 -1.84 21.72 -6.27
CA VAL A 317 -0.55 21.17 -5.85
C VAL A 317 0.54 21.69 -6.78
N THR A 318 1.69 22.04 -6.22
CA THR A 318 2.91 22.27 -7.01
C THR A 318 3.86 21.12 -6.78
N LEU A 319 4.14 20.36 -7.84
CA LEU A 319 5.17 19.33 -7.81
C LEU A 319 6.50 19.89 -8.29
N ARG A 320 7.58 19.45 -7.65
CA ARG A 320 8.96 19.68 -8.06
C ARG A 320 9.54 18.42 -8.68
N HIS A 321 10.70 18.56 -9.33
CA HIS A 321 11.46 17.44 -9.84
C HIS A 321 11.58 16.33 -8.79
N ALA A 322 11.47 15.07 -9.21
CA ALA A 322 11.67 13.93 -8.33
C ALA A 322 10.65 13.85 -7.17
N GLN A 323 9.42 14.32 -7.42
CA GLN A 323 8.30 14.14 -6.49
C GLN A 323 7.18 13.29 -7.08
N ASP A 324 6.55 12.49 -6.22
CA ASP A 324 5.32 11.75 -6.49
C ASP A 324 4.13 12.49 -5.89
N LEU A 325 3.07 12.64 -6.68
CA LEU A 325 1.71 12.88 -6.19
C LEU A 325 0.99 11.54 -6.04
N VAL A 326 0.75 11.11 -4.81
CA VAL A 326 0.18 9.81 -4.47
C VAL A 326 -1.29 9.96 -4.11
N VAL A 327 -2.14 9.11 -4.68
CA VAL A 327 -3.54 8.92 -4.26
C VAL A 327 -3.62 7.57 -3.56
N HIS A 328 -3.97 7.57 -2.28
CA HIS A 328 -3.86 6.39 -1.41
C HIS A 328 -4.75 5.25 -1.91
N GLY A 329 -4.16 4.08 -2.13
CA GLY A 329 -4.82 2.89 -2.68
C GLY A 329 -5.11 2.91 -4.19
N LEU A 330 -4.67 3.94 -4.93
CA LEU A 330 -4.86 4.04 -6.39
C LEU A 330 -3.55 3.93 -7.17
N GLY A 331 -2.51 4.59 -6.68
CA GLY A 331 -1.24 4.77 -7.37
C GLY A 331 -0.72 6.20 -7.24
N TRP A 332 0.20 6.57 -8.10
CA TRP A 332 0.82 7.90 -8.08
C TRP A 332 1.26 8.37 -9.45
N VAL A 333 1.57 9.66 -9.51
CA VAL A 333 2.13 10.31 -10.68
C VAL A 333 3.44 10.98 -10.28
N SER A 334 4.54 10.58 -10.91
CA SER A 334 5.89 11.11 -10.64
C SER A 334 6.24 12.21 -11.64
N LEU A 335 6.74 13.36 -11.16
CA LEU A 335 7.21 14.46 -11.99
C LEU A 335 8.71 14.35 -12.31
N ARG A 336 9.05 14.49 -13.60
CA ARG A 336 10.40 14.79 -14.08
C ARG A 336 10.38 16.15 -14.81
N GLY A 337 11.48 16.90 -14.71
CA GLY A 337 11.45 18.34 -14.97
C GLY A 337 10.72 19.14 -13.88
N GLY A 338 10.05 20.22 -14.27
CA GLY A 338 9.28 21.09 -13.36
C GLY A 338 10.03 22.33 -12.84
N PRO A 339 9.46 23.07 -11.88
CA PRO A 339 8.21 22.78 -11.14
C PRO A 339 6.96 22.83 -12.03
N LEU A 340 5.92 22.11 -11.62
CA LEU A 340 4.65 22.04 -12.35
C LEU A 340 3.46 22.23 -11.39
N GLU A 341 2.58 23.17 -11.73
CA GLU A 341 1.32 23.38 -11.04
C GLU A 341 0.26 22.41 -11.58
N LEU A 342 -0.41 21.71 -10.68
CA LEU A 342 -1.42 20.72 -10.98
C LEU A 342 -2.68 20.97 -10.16
N THR A 343 -3.82 20.67 -10.75
CA THR A 343 -5.08 20.46 -10.02
C THR A 343 -5.33 18.96 -9.90
N LEU A 344 -5.39 18.45 -8.67
CA LEU A 344 -5.83 17.10 -8.37
C LEU A 344 -7.32 17.12 -8.02
N ARG A 345 -8.13 16.43 -8.81
CA ARG A 345 -9.54 16.15 -8.50
C ARG A 345 -9.70 14.72 -8.02
N LEU A 346 -10.37 14.50 -6.89
CA LEU A 346 -10.64 13.18 -6.33
C LEU A 346 -11.90 13.18 -5.45
N PRO A 347 -12.47 12.02 -5.05
CA PRO A 347 -13.64 11.98 -4.17
C PRO A 347 -13.30 12.53 -2.79
N ARG A 348 -14.25 13.20 -2.15
CA ARG A 348 -14.07 13.75 -0.80
C ARG A 348 -13.72 12.63 0.19
N GLY A 349 -12.79 12.92 1.09
CA GLY A 349 -12.34 11.97 2.12
C GLY A 349 -11.30 10.94 1.65
N ILE A 350 -10.91 10.95 0.37
CA ILE A 350 -9.76 10.18 -0.11
C ILE A 350 -8.46 10.93 0.19
N SER A 351 -7.51 10.23 0.79
CA SER A 351 -6.22 10.79 1.17
C SER A 351 -5.27 10.85 -0.02
N TRP A 352 -4.48 11.93 -0.08
CA TRP A 352 -3.41 12.10 -1.03
C TRP A 352 -2.20 12.74 -0.36
N THR A 353 -1.01 12.50 -0.92
CA THR A 353 0.26 12.98 -0.34
C THR A 353 1.26 13.30 -1.44
N VAL A 354 2.11 14.30 -1.20
CA VAL A 354 3.32 14.54 -2.00
C VAL A 354 4.53 13.98 -1.26
N ARG A 355 5.37 13.22 -1.95
CA ARG A 355 6.58 12.60 -1.39
C ARG A 355 7.73 12.62 -2.40
N PRO A 356 9.00 12.44 -1.97
CA PRO A 356 10.09 12.14 -2.90
C PRO A 356 9.77 10.90 -3.72
N ASN A 357 10.16 10.89 -5.00
CA ASN A 357 9.75 9.82 -5.89
C ASN A 357 10.30 8.45 -5.44
N LEU A 358 9.44 7.43 -5.47
CA LEU A 358 9.85 6.07 -5.13
C LEU A 358 10.70 5.43 -6.23
N LEU A 359 10.39 5.71 -7.50
CA LEU A 359 10.96 5.01 -8.64
C LEU A 359 11.69 5.94 -9.59
N GLY A 360 12.97 5.65 -9.85
CA GLY A 360 13.79 6.33 -10.85
C GLY A 360 14.65 7.46 -10.28
N PRO A 361 15.61 7.98 -11.07
CA PRO A 361 16.69 8.83 -10.58
C PRO A 361 16.19 10.14 -9.96
N LYS A 362 16.71 10.49 -8.78
CA LYS A 362 16.36 11.71 -8.05
C LYS A 362 17.08 12.97 -8.58
N ASP A 363 18.26 12.84 -9.22
CA ASP A 363 19.21 13.95 -9.44
C ASP A 363 19.54 14.28 -10.92
N ARG A 364 18.56 14.22 -11.84
CA ARG A 364 18.87 14.51 -13.26
C ARG A 364 19.22 15.98 -13.57
N VAL A 365 18.96 16.92 -12.67
CA VAL A 365 19.15 18.37 -12.92
C VAL A 365 20.63 18.79 -12.90
N ALA A 366 21.55 18.03 -12.31
CA ALA A 366 22.97 18.37 -12.27
C ALA A 366 23.76 17.89 -13.51
N ALA A 367 23.35 16.77 -14.12
CA ALA A 367 24.13 16.12 -15.19
C ALA A 367 24.12 16.86 -16.53
N GLN A 368 23.20 17.81 -16.75
CA GLN A 368 23.13 18.61 -17.99
C GLN A 368 23.95 19.91 -17.94
N ARG A 369 24.71 20.16 -16.86
CA ARG A 369 25.55 21.36 -16.72
C ARG A 369 27.05 21.12 -16.84
N ALA A 370 27.50 19.90 -17.11
CA ALA A 370 28.90 19.68 -17.47
C ALA A 370 29.12 20.17 -18.92
N PRO A 371 29.96 21.19 -19.17
CA PRO A 371 30.34 21.53 -20.52
C PRO A 371 31.08 20.33 -21.11
N LEU A 372 30.74 19.95 -22.34
CA LEU A 372 31.54 19.05 -23.17
C LEU A 372 32.97 19.57 -23.16
N ALA A 373 33.87 18.86 -22.45
CA ALA A 373 35.29 19.11 -22.53
C ALA A 373 35.68 18.95 -24.00
N GLN A 374 36.08 20.06 -24.63
CA GLN A 374 36.67 20.04 -25.95
C GLN A 374 37.93 19.19 -25.88
N GLU A 375 37.92 18.05 -26.56
CA GLU A 375 39.12 17.27 -26.82
C GLU A 375 40.09 18.12 -27.64
N SER A 376 41.06 18.74 -26.96
CA SER A 376 42.22 19.33 -27.60
C SER A 376 43.07 18.21 -28.20
N ALA A 377 43.10 18.14 -29.53
CA ALA A 377 43.97 17.24 -30.28
C ALA A 377 45.46 17.43 -29.89
N PRO A 378 46.24 16.35 -29.73
CA PRO A 378 47.66 16.49 -29.44
C PRO A 378 48.42 16.93 -30.69
N ALA A 379 49.24 17.97 -30.52
CA ALA A 379 50.18 18.46 -31.52
C ALA A 379 51.13 17.33 -31.98
N ARG A 380 51.15 17.07 -33.29
CA ARG A 380 52.17 16.23 -33.92
C ARG A 380 53.53 16.92 -33.78
N ARG A 381 54.43 16.33 -32.99
CA ARG A 381 55.86 16.61 -33.07
C ARG A 381 56.43 15.80 -34.25
N THR A 382 56.83 16.50 -35.30
CA THR A 382 57.73 16.01 -36.34
C THR A 382 59.16 16.38 -35.96
N SER A 383 60.03 15.40 -35.75
CA SER A 383 61.49 15.57 -35.84
C SER A 383 62.20 14.22 -35.98
N CYS A 384 63.00 14.10 -37.06
CA CYS A 384 64.02 13.08 -37.40
C CYS A 384 63.49 11.65 -37.63
N GLU A 385 63.77 10.96 -38.73
CA GLU A 385 64.96 10.97 -39.62
C GLU A 385 64.68 11.31 -41.09
#